data_AF-A0A7J7TBS7-F1
#
_entry.id   AF-A0A7J7TBS7-F1
#
_cell.length_a   1.000
_cell.length_b   1.000
_cell.length_c   1.000
_cell.angle_alpha   90.00
_cell.angle_beta   90.00
_cell.angle_gamma   90.00
#
_symmetry.space_group_name_H-M   'P 1'
#
loop_
_entity.id
_entity.type
_entity.pdbx_description
1 polymer ?
#
loop_
_entity_poly.entity_id
_entity_poly.type
_entity_poly.pdbx_seq_one_letter_code
_entity_poly.pdbx_strand_id
1 'polypeptide(L)'
;MRSRQEMKNPTSYKKRKKEAQVAFRKTEKEAKGEDPDIAVPKFKQRKWESDGAYVQRMEQEAQHVLFLSKNQADRQPEAQAAPKEKSEGKKAFQRRRLDKVRQRREEKAAERLEQELLQDTVKFGEVALQPPELTAKPRTSISRGQPGKKPLMLRVLLSPGGVSQPSATSLARQRIVAEERERAVQAYRALKKLRQCQGTRSARHPPGKKPQTRL
;
A
#
# COMPACT_ATOMS: atom_id res chain seq x y z
N MET A 1 13.32 56.73 -29.05
CA MET A 1 14.10 57.33 -27.95
C MET A 1 13.17 57.54 -26.76
N ARG A 2 13.52 57.11 -25.54
CA ARG A 2 12.67 57.33 -24.35
C ARG A 2 12.75 58.79 -23.87
N SER A 3 11.63 59.34 -23.40
CA SER A 3 11.52 60.74 -23.02
C SER A 3 12.45 61.09 -21.86
N ARG A 4 13.09 62.27 -21.88
CA ARG A 4 14.00 62.76 -20.82
C ARG A 4 13.36 62.76 -19.42
N GLN A 5 12.03 62.75 -19.35
CA GLN A 5 11.28 62.73 -18.10
C GLN A 5 11.28 61.34 -17.42
N GLU A 6 11.33 60.26 -18.19
CA GLU A 6 11.44 58.88 -17.64
C GLU A 6 12.83 58.61 -17.04
N MET A 7 13.86 59.30 -17.53
CA MET A 7 15.23 59.22 -17.02
C MET A 7 15.41 59.88 -15.64
N LYS A 8 14.47 60.74 -15.22
CA LYS A 8 14.55 61.46 -13.93
C LYS A 8 14.03 60.65 -12.74
N ASN A 9 13.28 59.57 -12.97
CA ASN A 9 12.72 58.73 -11.93
C ASN A 9 13.32 57.32 -12.01
N PRO A 10 14.47 57.05 -11.37
CA PRO A 10 15.01 55.70 -11.31
C PRO A 10 14.07 54.86 -10.45
N THR A 11 13.14 54.14 -11.08
CA THR A 11 12.31 53.15 -10.39
C THR A 11 13.25 52.16 -9.72
N SER A 12 13.15 52.02 -8.40
CA SER A 12 14.04 51.13 -7.67
C SER A 12 13.98 49.71 -8.25
N TYR A 13 15.11 49.01 -8.29
CA TYR A 13 15.22 47.65 -8.82
C TYR A 13 14.11 46.72 -8.27
N LYS A 14 13.71 46.92 -7.01
CA LYS A 14 12.61 46.21 -6.35
C LYS A 14 11.25 46.46 -7.01
N LYS A 15 10.93 47.68 -7.44
CA LYS A 15 9.67 48.00 -8.16
C LYS A 15 9.66 47.36 -9.54
N ARG A 16 10.74 47.51 -10.30
CA ARG A 16 10.86 46.93 -11.65
C ARG A 16 10.78 45.40 -11.64
N LYS A 17 11.38 44.75 -10.65
CA LYS A 17 11.28 43.29 -10.46
C LYS A 17 9.85 42.84 -10.13
N LYS A 18 9.12 43.60 -9.30
CA LYS A 18 7.72 43.32 -8.98
C LYS A 18 6.80 43.48 -10.19
N GLU A 19 6.97 44.57 -10.96
CA GLU A 19 6.20 44.82 -12.17
C GLU A 19 6.45 43.75 -13.25
N ALA A 20 7.71 43.35 -13.45
CA ALA A 20 8.06 42.26 -14.37
C ALA A 20 7.46 40.92 -13.92
N GLN A 21 7.45 40.62 -12.61
CA GLN A 21 6.83 39.41 -12.08
C GLN A 21 5.30 39.43 -12.23
N VAL A 22 4.66 40.59 -12.07
CA VAL A 22 3.20 40.73 -12.30
C VAL A 22 2.86 40.59 -13.78
N ALA A 23 3.65 41.19 -14.67
CA ALA A 23 3.48 41.02 -16.12
C ALA A 23 3.63 39.55 -16.52
N PHE A 24 4.65 38.87 -16.01
CA PHE A 24 4.88 37.44 -16.27
C PHE A 24 3.71 36.56 -15.79
N ARG A 25 3.13 36.87 -14.63
CA ARG A 25 1.95 36.17 -14.10
C ARG A 25 0.68 36.44 -14.90
N LYS A 26 0.55 37.60 -15.54
CA LYS A 26 -0.56 37.91 -16.45
C LYS A 26 -0.43 37.13 -17.75
N THR A 27 0.77 37.15 -18.35
CA THR A 27 1.06 36.39 -19.57
C THR A 27 0.96 34.88 -19.36
N GLU A 28 1.30 34.36 -18.17
CA GLU A 28 1.15 32.93 -17.86
C GLU A 28 -0.32 32.51 -17.77
N LYS A 29 -1.21 33.40 -17.30
CA LYS A 29 -2.67 33.15 -17.28
C LYS A 29 -3.26 33.22 -18.68
N GLU A 30 -2.83 34.19 -19.47
CA GLU A 30 -3.21 34.32 -20.88
C GLU A 30 -2.70 33.12 -21.72
N ALA A 31 -1.50 32.61 -21.43
CA ALA A 31 -0.93 31.43 -22.09
C ALA A 31 -1.60 30.10 -21.70
N LYS A 32 -2.30 30.04 -20.56
CA LYS A 32 -3.09 28.88 -20.14
C LYS A 32 -4.47 28.80 -20.80
N GLY A 33 -4.84 29.79 -21.62
CA GLY A 33 -6.15 29.85 -22.27
C GLY A 33 -7.31 30.01 -21.29
N GLU A 34 -7.03 30.39 -20.04
CA GLU A 34 -8.06 30.72 -19.06
C GLU A 34 -8.52 32.14 -19.37
N ASP A 35 -9.61 32.29 -20.13
CA ASP A 35 -10.25 33.58 -20.31
C ASP A 35 -10.50 34.19 -18.92
N PRO A 36 -10.03 35.41 -18.64
CA PRO A 36 -10.23 36.02 -17.33
C PRO A 36 -11.73 36.09 -17.01
N ASP A 37 -12.08 35.79 -15.75
CA ASP A 37 -13.47 35.88 -15.30
C ASP A 37 -14.01 37.30 -15.49
N ILE A 38 -15.26 37.43 -15.95
CA ILE A 38 -15.86 38.74 -16.24
C ILE A 38 -16.03 39.47 -14.92
N ALA A 39 -15.36 40.61 -14.79
CA ALA A 39 -15.49 41.42 -13.59
C ALA A 39 -16.94 41.93 -13.46
N VAL A 40 -17.63 41.52 -12.39
CA VAL A 40 -19.00 41.93 -12.11
C VAL A 40 -19.01 43.37 -11.58
N PRO A 41 -19.63 44.34 -12.30
CA PRO A 41 -19.73 45.72 -11.84
C PRO A 41 -20.56 45.83 -10.56
N LYS A 42 -20.21 46.79 -9.70
CA LYS A 42 -20.95 47.08 -8.47
C LYS A 42 -21.80 48.33 -8.68
N PHE A 43 -23.11 48.13 -8.85
CA PHE A 43 -24.06 49.22 -9.06
C PHE A 43 -24.39 49.92 -7.74
N LYS A 44 -23.65 50.99 -7.46
CA LYS A 44 -23.94 51.95 -6.39
C LYS A 44 -23.89 53.36 -6.97
N GLN A 45 -24.88 54.18 -6.64
CA GLN A 45 -24.90 55.59 -7.03
C GLN A 45 -23.77 56.33 -6.33
N ARG A 46 -23.07 57.18 -7.08
CA ARG A 46 -21.97 58.00 -6.54
C ARG A 46 -22.52 59.24 -5.85
N LYS A 47 -21.76 59.82 -4.93
CA LYS A 47 -22.17 60.99 -4.11
C LYS A 47 -22.59 62.23 -4.90
N TRP A 48 -22.11 62.37 -6.15
CA TRP A 48 -22.38 63.52 -7.02
C TRP A 48 -22.97 63.09 -8.38
N GLU A 49 -23.52 61.89 -8.45
CA GLU A 49 -24.13 61.34 -9.66
C GLU A 49 -25.64 61.56 -9.59
N SER A 50 -26.21 62.20 -10.61
CA SER A 50 -27.65 62.32 -10.75
C SER A 50 -28.28 60.96 -11.09
N ASP A 51 -29.55 60.80 -10.75
CA ASP A 51 -30.27 59.53 -10.96
C ASP A 51 -30.24 59.08 -12.43
N GLY A 52 -30.39 60.02 -13.37
CA GLY A 52 -30.31 59.72 -14.80
C GLY A 52 -28.91 59.26 -15.26
N ALA A 53 -27.85 59.90 -14.74
CA ALA A 53 -26.48 59.50 -15.05
C ALA A 53 -26.15 58.10 -14.47
N TYR A 54 -26.69 57.79 -13.30
CA TYR A 54 -26.58 56.47 -12.69
C TYR A 54 -27.23 55.37 -13.55
N VAL A 55 -28.45 55.61 -14.04
CA VAL A 55 -29.17 54.65 -14.90
C VAL A 55 -28.42 54.43 -16.22
N GLN A 56 -27.92 55.48 -16.85
CA GLN A 56 -27.13 55.36 -18.08
C GLN A 56 -25.84 54.56 -17.87
N ARG A 57 -25.15 54.79 -16.75
CA ARG A 57 -23.94 54.01 -16.40
C ARG A 57 -24.27 52.55 -16.15
N MET A 58 -25.36 52.26 -15.44
CA MET A 58 -25.85 50.89 -15.27
C MET A 58 -26.08 50.20 -16.62
N GLU A 59 -26.77 50.88 -17.53
CA GLU A 59 -27.13 50.34 -18.84
C GLU A 59 -25.88 50.01 -19.67
N GLN A 60 -24.92 50.93 -19.73
CA GLN A 60 -23.65 50.72 -20.45
C GLN A 60 -22.83 49.57 -19.87
N GLU A 61 -22.69 49.53 -18.54
CA GLU A 61 -21.96 48.45 -17.85
C GLU A 61 -22.65 47.10 -18.07
N ALA A 62 -23.99 47.04 -18.03
CA ALA A 62 -24.76 45.84 -18.31
C ALA A 62 -24.62 45.36 -19.76
N GLN A 63 -24.71 46.27 -20.73
CA GLN A 63 -24.47 45.97 -22.15
C GLN A 63 -23.05 45.44 -22.38
N HIS A 64 -22.06 46.04 -21.72
CA HIS A 64 -20.67 45.62 -21.82
C HIS A 64 -20.43 44.22 -21.24
N VAL A 65 -20.98 43.92 -20.05
CA VAL A 65 -20.91 42.57 -19.46
C VAL A 65 -21.63 41.55 -20.34
N LEU A 66 -22.79 41.89 -20.87
CA LEU A 66 -23.54 41.03 -21.79
C LEU A 66 -22.71 40.73 -23.05
N PHE A 67 -22.07 41.74 -23.63
CA PHE A 67 -21.18 41.56 -24.78
C PHE A 67 -20.01 40.62 -24.47
N LEU A 68 -19.34 40.81 -23.32
CA LEU A 68 -18.25 39.92 -22.90
C LEU A 68 -18.74 38.50 -22.69
N SER A 69 -19.92 38.31 -22.09
CA SER A 69 -20.48 36.98 -21.82
C SER A 69 -20.80 36.21 -23.10
N LYS A 70 -21.35 36.87 -24.13
CA LYS A 70 -21.64 36.27 -25.44
C LYS A 70 -20.41 35.79 -26.18
N ASN A 71 -19.25 36.37 -25.89
CA ASN A 71 -17.98 36.02 -26.52
C ASN A 71 -17.20 34.97 -25.73
N GLN A 72 -17.67 34.57 -24.54
CA GLN A 72 -17.05 33.49 -23.76
C GLN A 72 -17.58 32.14 -24.22
N ALA A 73 -16.69 31.14 -24.26
CA ALA A 73 -17.11 29.76 -24.46
C ALA A 73 -18.02 29.31 -23.30
N ASP A 74 -19.01 28.47 -23.61
CA ASP A 74 -19.94 27.91 -22.61
C ASP A 74 -19.16 27.20 -21.50
N ARG A 75 -19.03 27.86 -20.35
CA ARG A 75 -18.41 27.26 -19.18
C ARG A 75 -19.40 26.29 -18.55
N GLN A 76 -18.96 25.04 -18.44
CA GLN A 76 -19.59 24.02 -17.63
C GLN A 76 -18.78 23.89 -16.33
N PRO A 77 -18.95 24.80 -15.34
CA PRO A 77 -18.22 24.72 -14.08
C PRO A 77 -18.52 23.42 -13.32
N GLU A 78 -19.70 22.84 -13.54
CA GLU A 78 -20.11 21.55 -12.97
C GLU A 78 -19.44 20.34 -13.65
N ALA A 79 -19.06 20.45 -14.93
CA ALA A 79 -18.43 19.36 -15.68
C ALA A 79 -16.92 19.23 -15.42
N GLN A 80 -16.25 20.28 -14.91
CA GLN A 80 -14.79 20.30 -14.76
C GLN A 80 -14.25 19.77 -13.42
N ALA A 81 -15.09 19.20 -12.57
CA ALA A 81 -14.60 18.37 -11.48
C ALA A 81 -14.53 16.90 -11.91
N ALA A 82 -13.94 16.61 -13.08
CA ALA A 82 -13.47 15.26 -13.33
C ALA A 82 -12.57 14.87 -12.14
N PRO A 83 -12.91 13.81 -11.39
CA PRO A 83 -12.20 13.48 -10.17
C PRO A 83 -10.75 13.24 -10.55
N LYS A 84 -9.85 14.12 -10.10
CA LYS A 84 -8.41 13.98 -10.32
C LYS A 84 -8.04 12.54 -10.03
N GLU A 85 -7.59 11.82 -11.05
CA GLU A 85 -7.28 10.41 -10.91
C GLU A 85 -6.16 10.27 -9.89
N LYS A 86 -6.51 9.78 -8.71
CA LYS A 86 -5.55 9.53 -7.65
C LYS A 86 -4.54 8.51 -8.15
N SER A 87 -3.27 8.67 -7.80
CA SER A 87 -2.24 7.67 -8.08
C SER A 87 -2.65 6.30 -7.53
N GLU A 88 -2.17 5.23 -8.18
CA GLU A 88 -2.50 3.85 -7.82
C GLU A 88 -2.23 3.56 -6.34
N GLY A 89 -1.09 4.05 -5.82
CA GLY A 89 -0.74 3.91 -4.40
C GLY A 89 -1.76 4.56 -3.45
N LYS A 90 -2.34 5.72 -3.83
CA LYS A 90 -3.36 6.37 -3.01
C LYS A 90 -4.69 5.63 -3.07
N LYS A 91 -5.05 5.06 -4.23
CA LYS A 91 -6.24 4.19 -4.39
C LYS A 91 -6.09 2.93 -3.52
N ALA A 92 -4.93 2.27 -3.56
CA ALA A 92 -4.63 1.08 -2.76
C ALA A 92 -4.65 1.37 -1.25
N PHE A 93 -4.08 2.50 -0.81
CA PHE A 93 -4.13 2.91 0.60
C PHE A 93 -5.56 3.16 1.08
N GLN A 94 -6.39 3.81 0.26
CA GLN A 94 -7.80 4.04 0.59
C GLN A 94 -8.58 2.72 0.68
N ARG A 95 -8.37 1.80 -0.27
CA ARG A 95 -8.98 0.46 -0.24
C ARG A 95 -8.59 -0.31 1.03
N ARG A 96 -7.29 -0.42 1.32
CA ARG A 96 -6.78 -1.08 2.54
C ARG A 96 -7.39 -0.52 3.82
N ARG A 97 -7.59 0.79 3.90
CA ARG A 97 -8.23 1.43 5.06
C ARG A 97 -9.69 1.01 5.21
N LEU A 98 -10.44 0.96 4.11
CA LEU A 98 -11.83 0.52 4.10
C LEU A 98 -11.94 -0.96 4.44
N ASP A 99 -11.07 -1.80 3.89
CA ASP A 99 -11.06 -3.25 4.15
C ASP A 99 -10.79 -3.54 5.63
N LYS A 100 -9.87 -2.80 6.26
CA LYS A 100 -9.61 -2.92 7.70
C LYS A 100 -10.84 -2.57 8.56
N VAL A 101 -11.65 -1.61 8.12
CA VAL A 101 -12.88 -1.24 8.82
C VAL A 101 -13.95 -2.33 8.66
N ARG A 102 -14.06 -2.92 7.47
CA ARG A 102 -14.99 -4.04 7.19
C ARG A 102 -14.62 -5.26 8.03
N GLN A 103 -13.35 -5.67 8.01
CA GLN A 103 -12.84 -6.78 8.83
C GLN A 103 -13.16 -6.57 10.32
N ARG A 104 -12.87 -5.38 10.87
CA ARG A 104 -13.21 -5.07 12.27
C ARG A 104 -14.70 -5.13 12.57
N ARG A 105 -15.56 -4.86 11.59
CA ARG A 105 -17.01 -4.94 11.76
C ARG A 105 -17.47 -6.40 11.77
N GLU A 106 -16.90 -7.22 10.88
CA GLU A 106 -17.15 -8.66 10.80
C GLU A 106 -16.65 -9.38 12.06
N GLU A 107 -15.42 -9.08 12.52
CA GLU A 107 -14.85 -9.60 13.77
C GLU A 107 -15.74 -9.28 14.97
N LYS A 108 -16.19 -8.03 15.10
CA LYS A 108 -17.11 -7.63 16.19
C LYS A 108 -18.48 -8.29 16.09
N ALA A 109 -18.97 -8.53 14.87
CA ALA A 109 -20.23 -9.24 14.67
C ALA A 109 -20.09 -10.71 15.09
N ALA A 110 -18.97 -11.36 14.72
CA ALA A 110 -18.65 -12.71 15.16
C ALA A 110 -18.50 -12.80 16.68
N GLU A 111 -17.77 -11.85 17.30
CA GLU A 111 -17.59 -11.80 18.75
C GLU A 111 -18.93 -11.66 19.49
N ARG A 112 -19.85 -10.84 18.98
CA ARG A 112 -21.21 -10.72 19.57
C ARG A 112 -21.98 -12.03 19.46
N LEU A 113 -21.92 -12.70 18.30
CA LEU A 113 -22.58 -14.00 18.12
C LEU A 113 -21.97 -15.07 19.04
N GLU A 114 -20.66 -15.08 19.23
CA GLU A 114 -19.99 -15.97 20.19
C GLU A 114 -20.44 -15.67 21.62
N GLN A 115 -20.50 -14.40 22.01
CA GLN A 115 -21.00 -14.00 23.32
C GLN A 115 -22.45 -14.45 23.55
N GLU A 116 -23.31 -14.36 22.54
CA GLU A 116 -24.69 -14.83 22.63
C GLU A 116 -24.77 -16.37 22.76
N LEU A 117 -23.92 -17.10 22.05
CA LEU A 117 -23.86 -18.57 22.12
C LEU A 117 -23.25 -19.10 23.41
N LEU A 118 -22.30 -18.38 24.02
CA LEU A 118 -21.60 -18.77 25.25
C LEU A 118 -22.28 -18.21 26.52
N GLN A 119 -23.32 -17.38 26.39
CA GLN A 119 -24.07 -16.87 27.54
C GLN A 119 -25.00 -17.92 28.12
N ASP A 120 -24.50 -18.70 29.08
CA ASP A 120 -25.32 -19.57 29.92
C ASP A 120 -26.15 -18.72 30.89
N THR A 121 -27.45 -18.58 30.59
CA THR A 121 -28.38 -17.82 31.43
C THR A 121 -28.79 -18.66 32.63
N VAL A 122 -27.93 -18.71 33.65
CA VAL A 122 -28.27 -19.35 34.94
C VAL A 122 -29.16 -18.40 35.74
N LYS A 123 -30.33 -18.86 36.15
CA LYS A 123 -31.22 -18.06 37.02
C LYS A 123 -30.60 -17.98 38.42
N PHE A 124 -30.51 -16.77 38.96
CA PHE A 124 -30.00 -16.54 40.30
C PHE A 124 -30.91 -17.25 41.32
N GLY A 125 -30.39 -18.28 41.99
CA GLY A 125 -31.15 -19.17 42.88
C GLY A 125 -31.00 -20.67 42.57
N GLU A 126 -30.56 -21.03 41.37
CA GLU A 126 -30.24 -22.41 40.96
C GLU A 126 -28.75 -22.76 41.14
N VAL A 127 -28.03 -22.03 42.00
CA VAL A 127 -26.70 -22.43 42.44
C VAL A 127 -26.89 -23.56 43.45
N ALA A 128 -26.79 -24.81 43.00
CA ALA A 128 -26.72 -25.95 43.90
C ALA A 128 -25.49 -25.76 44.82
N LEU A 129 -25.74 -25.40 46.08
CA LEU A 129 -24.69 -25.28 47.12
C LEU A 129 -24.01 -26.62 47.41
N GLN A 130 -24.66 -27.72 47.04
CA GLN A 130 -24.16 -29.07 47.21
C GLN A 130 -23.35 -29.47 45.97
N PRO A 131 -22.07 -29.83 46.10
CA PRO A 131 -21.30 -30.34 44.99
C PRO A 131 -21.97 -31.61 44.44
N PRO A 132 -21.93 -31.84 43.11
CA PRO A 132 -22.54 -33.01 42.52
C PRO A 132 -21.91 -34.28 43.08
N GLU A 133 -22.72 -35.14 43.71
CA GLU A 133 -22.27 -36.42 44.19
C GLU A 133 -22.06 -37.37 43.01
N LEU A 134 -20.81 -37.69 42.73
CA LEU A 134 -20.41 -38.64 41.68
C LEU A 134 -20.78 -40.06 42.12
N THR A 135 -22.05 -40.43 41.94
CA THR A 135 -22.56 -41.79 42.21
C THR A 135 -22.16 -42.79 41.11
N ALA A 136 -21.69 -42.32 39.96
CA ALA A 136 -21.24 -43.16 38.86
C ALA A 136 -19.75 -43.52 39.01
N LYS A 137 -19.44 -44.83 39.04
CA LYS A 137 -18.04 -45.30 38.97
C LYS A 137 -17.41 -44.85 37.65
N PRO A 138 -16.20 -44.27 37.66
CA PRO A 138 -15.54 -43.83 36.43
C PRO A 138 -15.35 -45.04 35.51
N ARG A 139 -15.75 -44.88 34.24
CA ARG A 139 -15.71 -45.93 33.21
C ARG A 139 -14.31 -46.52 32.98
N THR A 140 -13.26 -45.88 33.50
CA THR A 140 -11.86 -46.32 33.48
C THR A 140 -11.46 -47.22 34.65
N SER A 141 -12.34 -47.47 35.62
CA SER A 141 -12.04 -48.38 36.75
C SER A 141 -12.13 -49.87 36.38
N ILE A 142 -12.27 -50.21 35.10
CA ILE A 142 -12.10 -51.60 34.66
C ILE A 142 -10.64 -51.96 34.97
N SER A 143 -10.43 -52.83 35.95
CA SER A 143 -9.13 -53.34 36.39
C SER A 143 -8.44 -54.12 35.27
N ARG A 144 -8.02 -53.45 34.20
CA ARG A 144 -7.28 -54.06 33.10
C ARG A 144 -5.81 -53.69 33.23
N GLY A 145 -5.13 -54.52 34.00
CA GLY A 145 -3.68 -54.68 33.92
C GLY A 145 -2.89 -53.70 34.79
N GLN A 146 -2.01 -54.28 35.60
CA GLN A 146 -0.99 -53.60 36.39
C GLN A 146 -0.36 -52.42 35.63
N PRO A 147 -0.21 -51.24 36.27
CA PRO A 147 0.53 -50.13 35.68
C PRO A 147 1.96 -50.59 35.36
N GLY A 148 2.42 -50.37 34.12
CA GLY A 148 3.78 -50.72 33.68
C GLY A 148 3.89 -51.69 32.50
N LYS A 149 2.78 -52.28 32.02
CA LYS A 149 2.81 -53.19 30.85
C LYS A 149 2.69 -52.51 29.48
N LYS A 150 2.59 -51.18 29.43
CA LYS A 150 2.58 -50.42 28.16
C LYS A 150 4.01 -50.28 27.65
N PRO A 151 4.31 -50.64 26.39
CA PRO A 151 5.64 -50.39 25.84
C PRO A 151 5.93 -48.89 25.87
N LEU A 152 7.14 -48.52 26.31
CA LEU A 152 7.58 -47.13 26.35
C LEU A 152 7.43 -46.50 24.96
N MET A 153 6.93 -45.26 24.90
CA MET A 153 6.65 -44.55 23.64
C MET A 153 7.87 -44.52 22.71
N LEU A 154 9.07 -44.38 23.28
CA LEU A 154 10.34 -44.43 22.56
C LEU A 154 10.55 -45.78 21.84
N ARG A 155 10.14 -46.89 22.46
CA ARG A 155 10.24 -48.24 21.88
C ARG A 155 9.31 -48.37 20.66
N VAL A 156 8.17 -47.68 20.64
CA VAL A 156 7.25 -47.66 19.48
C VAL A 156 7.88 -46.92 18.30
N LEU A 157 8.56 -45.80 18.56
CA LEU A 157 9.19 -44.97 17.51
C LEU A 157 10.47 -45.57 16.94
N LEU A 158 11.23 -46.30 17.75
CA LEU A 158 12.53 -46.86 17.37
C LEU A 158 12.45 -48.34 16.93
N SER A 159 11.29 -48.99 17.07
CA SER A 159 11.14 -50.39 16.64
C SER A 159 11.11 -50.46 15.10
N PRO A 160 11.99 -51.26 14.46
CA PRO A 160 12.12 -51.32 13.00
C PRO A 160 10.89 -51.89 12.25
N GLY A 161 9.85 -52.34 12.96
CA GLY A 161 8.55 -52.73 12.39
C GLY A 161 7.43 -51.70 12.57
N GLY A 162 7.71 -50.56 13.23
CA GLY A 162 6.74 -49.53 13.56
C GLY A 162 6.92 -48.27 12.71
N VAL A 163 7.03 -48.41 11.39
CA VAL A 163 6.94 -47.26 10.49
C VAL A 163 5.50 -46.76 10.49
N SER A 164 5.15 -45.88 11.42
CA SER A 164 4.06 -44.94 11.15
C SER A 164 4.44 -44.25 9.85
N GLN A 165 3.64 -44.45 8.81
CA GLN A 165 3.84 -43.77 7.54
C GLN A 165 4.14 -42.29 7.82
N PRO A 166 5.19 -41.69 7.22
CA PRO A 166 5.39 -40.27 7.37
C PRO A 166 4.12 -39.58 6.86
N SER A 167 3.49 -38.79 7.73
CA SER A 167 2.28 -38.02 7.42
C SER A 167 2.45 -37.41 6.04
N ALA A 168 1.52 -37.70 5.11
CA ALA A 168 1.58 -37.30 3.72
C ALA A 168 2.06 -35.85 3.61
N THR A 169 3.30 -35.66 3.17
CA THR A 169 3.92 -34.33 3.07
C THR A 169 3.16 -33.54 2.01
N SER A 170 2.72 -32.32 2.34
CA SER A 170 1.99 -31.46 1.40
C SER A 170 2.70 -31.39 0.05
N LEU A 171 1.98 -31.37 -1.07
CA LEU A 171 2.56 -31.30 -2.42
C LEU A 171 3.57 -30.15 -2.58
N ALA A 172 3.34 -29.01 -1.91
CA ALA A 172 4.29 -27.90 -1.86
C ALA A 172 5.65 -28.28 -1.25
N ARG A 173 5.65 -29.00 -0.13
CA ARG A 173 6.88 -29.51 0.50
C ARG A 173 7.58 -30.54 -0.37
N GLN A 174 6.84 -31.40 -1.07
CA GLN A 174 7.43 -32.36 -2.01
C GLN A 174 8.16 -31.67 -3.16
N ARG A 175 7.58 -30.59 -3.71
CA ARG A 175 8.21 -29.76 -4.76
C ARG A 175 9.52 -29.14 -4.28
N ILE A 176 9.52 -28.53 -3.09
CA ILE A 176 10.73 -27.93 -2.49
C ILE A 176 11.83 -28.98 -2.31
N VAL A 177 11.47 -30.15 -1.76
CA VAL A 177 12.44 -31.24 -1.53
C VAL A 177 12.97 -31.81 -2.84
N ALA A 178 12.15 -31.91 -3.88
CA ALA A 178 12.57 -32.38 -5.20
C ALA A 178 13.54 -31.39 -5.88
N GLU A 179 13.24 -30.10 -5.83
CA GLU A 179 14.10 -29.04 -6.38
C GLU A 179 15.47 -28.99 -5.68
N GLU A 180 15.49 -29.08 -4.35
CA GLU A 180 16.74 -29.12 -3.57
C GLU A 180 17.57 -30.38 -3.90
N ARG A 181 16.92 -31.53 -4.13
CA ARG A 181 17.61 -32.76 -4.58
C ARG A 181 18.23 -32.57 -5.96
N GLU A 182 17.50 -31.98 -6.91
CA GLU A 182 18.03 -31.70 -8.25
C GLU A 182 19.24 -30.76 -8.20
N ARG A 183 19.16 -29.68 -7.41
CA ARG A 183 20.29 -28.76 -7.21
C ARG A 183 21.51 -29.46 -6.62
N ALA A 184 21.33 -30.30 -5.60
CA ALA A 184 22.43 -31.07 -5.01
C ALA A 184 23.10 -32.02 -6.02
N VAL A 185 22.29 -32.72 -6.83
CA VAL A 185 22.79 -33.62 -7.88
C VAL A 185 23.55 -32.86 -8.96
N GLN A 186 23.05 -31.72 -9.40
CA GLN A 186 23.72 -30.88 -10.39
C GLN A 186 25.06 -30.36 -9.86
N ALA A 187 25.08 -29.85 -8.63
CA ALA A 187 26.31 -29.39 -7.97
C ALA A 187 27.34 -30.52 -7.86
N TYR A 188 26.92 -31.71 -7.43
CA TYR A 188 27.79 -32.87 -7.36
C TYR A 188 28.35 -33.28 -8.74
N ARG A 189 27.51 -33.28 -9.78
CA ARG A 189 27.95 -33.57 -11.16
C ARG A 189 28.97 -32.56 -11.65
N ALA A 190 28.78 -31.26 -11.36
CA ALA A 190 29.72 -30.21 -11.72
C ALA A 190 31.07 -30.40 -11.02
N LEU A 191 31.07 -30.66 -9.71
CA LEU A 191 32.29 -30.96 -8.94
C LEU A 191 33.00 -32.21 -9.46
N LYS A 192 32.24 -33.25 -9.82
CA LYS A 192 32.79 -34.49 -10.39
C LYS A 192 33.44 -34.25 -11.75
N LYS A 193 32.82 -33.44 -12.63
CA LYS A 193 33.42 -33.03 -13.91
C LYS A 193 34.71 -32.24 -13.71
N LEU A 194 34.72 -31.27 -12.80
CA LEU A 194 35.91 -30.48 -12.48
C LEU A 194 37.06 -31.37 -11.99
N ARG A 195 36.77 -32.33 -11.11
CA ARG A 195 37.76 -33.30 -10.62
C ARG A 195 38.33 -34.18 -11.74
N GLN A 196 37.50 -34.60 -12.70
CA GLN A 196 37.96 -35.36 -13.87
C GLN A 196 38.87 -34.51 -14.78
N CYS A 197 38.54 -33.24 -15.04
CA CYS A 197 39.37 -32.33 -15.83
C CYS A 197 40.71 -31.98 -15.13
N GLN A 198 40.73 -31.93 -13.79
CA GLN A 198 41.98 -31.73 -13.04
C GLN A 198 42.84 -33.00 -13.01
N GLY A 199 42.22 -34.18 -12.91
CA GLY A 199 42.93 -35.48 -13.00
C GLY A 199 43.62 -35.70 -14.34
N THR A 200 43.07 -35.22 -15.46
CA THR A 200 43.71 -35.31 -16.78
C THR A 200 44.80 -34.25 -17.02
N ARG A 201 44.74 -33.08 -16.36
CA ARG A 201 45.79 -32.05 -16.42
C ARG A 201 47.02 -32.40 -15.58
N SER A 202 46.85 -33.09 -14.45
CA SER A 202 47.98 -33.50 -13.59
C SER A 202 48.85 -34.62 -14.20
N ALA A 203 48.34 -35.37 -15.19
CA ALA A 203 49.08 -36.46 -15.85
C ALA A 203 50.00 -35.98 -17.01
N ARG A 204 50.03 -34.68 -17.33
CA ARG A 204 50.84 -34.12 -18.44
C ARG A 204 51.92 -33.13 -17.99
N HIS A 205 52.57 -33.35 -16.84
CA HIS A 205 53.81 -32.65 -16.51
C HIS A 205 55.03 -33.47 -16.98
N PRO A 206 55.93 -32.92 -17.81
CA PRO A 206 57.18 -33.60 -18.17
C PRO A 206 58.15 -33.62 -16.97
N PRO A 207 59.05 -34.62 -16.86
CA PRO A 207 60.01 -34.71 -15.76
C PRO A 207 61.03 -33.57 -15.84
N GLY A 208 60.94 -32.63 -14.89
CA GLY A 208 61.85 -31.50 -14.74
C GLY A 208 63.14 -31.88 -14.01
N LYS A 209 64.26 -31.38 -14.54
CA LYS A 209 65.66 -31.68 -14.19
C LYS A 209 66.03 -31.26 -12.75
N LYS A 210 66.87 -32.07 -12.09
CA LYS A 210 67.48 -31.76 -10.78
C LYS A 210 68.56 -30.68 -10.91
N PRO A 211 68.67 -29.71 -9.98
CA PRO A 211 69.82 -28.82 -9.93
C PRO A 211 71.02 -29.51 -9.27
N GLN A 212 72.17 -29.50 -9.95
CA GLN A 212 73.48 -29.86 -9.39
C GLN A 212 73.99 -28.71 -8.53
N THR A 213 74.12 -28.94 -7.22
CA THR A 213 75.01 -28.18 -6.34
C THR A 213 76.41 -28.78 -6.43
N ARG A 214 77.39 -27.99 -6.84
CA ARG A 214 78.81 -28.34 -6.81
C ARG A 214 79.37 -28.13 -5.41
N LEU A 215 80.26 -29.03 -4.98
CA LEU A 215 81.34 -28.73 -4.04
C LEU A 215 82.46 -28.01 -4.79
#